data_AF-A0A2V5SU60-F1
#
_entry.id   AF-A0A2V5SU60-F1
#
_cell.length_a   1.000
_cell.length_b   1.000
_cell.length_c   1.000
_cell.angle_alpha   90.00
_cell.angle_beta   90.00
_cell.angle_gamma   90.00
#
_symmetry.space_group_name_H-M   'P 1'
#
loop_
_entity.id
_entity.type
_entity.pdbx_description
1 polymer ?
#
loop_
_entity_poly.entity_id
_entity_poly.type
_entity_poly.pdbx_seq_one_letter_code
_entity_poly.pdbx_strand_id
1 'polypeptide(L)'
;MPEIFDRVVALNLIANTVIFYIAARLYLLPLISRVRPQQILVPILLLHSTRHLGMMFLTRGATYPGLPQEFAYPAAFGDLITAIIAFAAIPFVLRGSAFAKPIVWAFNIFGTVDL
;
A
#
# COMPACT_ATOMS: atom_id res chain seq x y z
N MET A 1 31.67 1.85 -11.91
CA MET A 1 30.67 0.92 -11.32
C MET A 1 29.38 1.18 -12.06
N PRO A 2 28.75 0.19 -12.70
CA PRO A 2 27.99 0.46 -13.91
C PRO A 2 26.65 1.12 -13.54
N GLU A 3 26.40 2.30 -14.09
CA GLU A 3 25.16 3.12 -13.95
C GLU A 3 23.85 2.35 -14.18
N ILE A 4 23.96 1.15 -14.76
CA ILE A 4 22.87 0.19 -14.90
C ILE A 4 22.28 -0.18 -13.53
N PHE A 5 23.10 -0.36 -12.49
CA PHE A 5 22.61 -0.72 -11.16
C PHE A 5 21.77 0.40 -10.51
N ASP A 6 22.06 1.66 -10.83
CA ASP A 6 21.29 2.81 -10.32
C ASP A 6 19.87 2.86 -10.92
N ARG A 7 19.66 2.24 -12.09
CA ARG A 7 18.35 2.17 -12.78
C ARG A 7 17.53 0.94 -12.42
N VAL A 8 18.08 0.01 -11.64
CA VAL A 8 17.39 -1.25 -11.29
C VAL A 8 16.09 -0.98 -10.53
N VAL A 9 16.07 0.01 -9.63
CA VAL A 9 14.86 0.38 -8.89
C VAL A 9 13.76 0.88 -9.84
N ALA A 10 14.10 1.77 -10.78
CA ALA A 10 13.15 2.30 -11.75
C ALA A 10 12.62 1.19 -12.69
N LEU A 11 13.51 0.29 -13.14
CA LEU A 11 13.12 -0.85 -13.96
C LEU A 11 12.16 -1.79 -13.20
N ASN A 12 12.48 -2.13 -11.95
CA ASN A 12 11.63 -2.96 -11.10
C ASN A 12 10.27 -2.32 -10.87
N LEU A 13 10.24 -1.00 -10.63
CA LEU A 13 9.01 -0.24 -10.47
C LEU A 13 8.13 -0.35 -11.72
N ILE A 14 8.68 -0.01 -12.90
CA ILE A 14 7.94 -0.08 -14.17
C ILE A 14 7.44 -1.49 -14.45
N ALA A 15 8.32 -2.50 -14.33
CA ALA A 15 7.98 -3.88 -14.59
C ALA A 15 6.85 -4.36 -13.67
N ASN A 16 6.96 -4.08 -12.36
CA ASN A 16 5.94 -4.49 -11.40
C ASN A 16 4.62 -3.73 -11.61
N THR A 17 4.65 -2.43 -11.92
CA THR A 17 3.45 -1.67 -12.27
C THR A 17 2.73 -2.27 -13.48
N VAL A 18 3.47 -2.66 -14.52
CA VAL A 18 2.89 -3.32 -15.70
C VAL A 18 2.29 -4.68 -15.35
N ILE A 19 2.98 -5.49 -14.55
CA ILE A 19 2.48 -6.80 -14.10
C ILE A 19 1.18 -6.63 -13.30
N PHE A 20 1.15 -5.71 -12.33
CA PHE A 20 -0.05 -5.43 -11.54
C PHE A 20 -1.20 -4.86 -12.40
N TYR A 21 -0.90 -4.01 -13.38
CA TYR A 21 -1.90 -3.51 -14.33
C TYR A 21 -2.54 -4.65 -15.14
N ILE A 22 -1.72 -5.56 -15.66
CA ILE A 22 -2.21 -6.73 -16.41
C ILE A 22 -3.03 -7.64 -15.49
N ALA A 23 -2.54 -7.95 -14.28
CA ALA A 23 -3.28 -8.74 -13.31
C ALA A 23 -4.62 -8.10 -12.94
N ALA A 24 -4.65 -6.78 -12.73
CA ALA A 24 -5.89 -6.06 -12.48
C ALA A 24 -6.85 -6.15 -13.67
N ARG A 25 -6.36 -6.00 -14.91
CA ARG A 25 -7.19 -6.12 -16.12
C ARG A 25 -7.77 -7.54 -16.30
N LEU A 26 -6.98 -8.57 -16.03
CA LEU A 26 -7.40 -9.96 -16.21
C LEU A 26 -8.33 -10.46 -15.10
N TYR A 27 -8.08 -10.08 -13.85
CA TYR A 27 -8.75 -10.65 -12.69
C TYR A 27 -9.67 -9.69 -11.95
N LEU A 28 -9.31 -8.42 -11.79
CA LEU A 28 -10.11 -7.48 -10.98
C LEU A 28 -11.18 -6.75 -11.81
N LEU A 29 -10.81 -6.10 -12.92
CA LEU A 29 -11.73 -5.28 -13.72
C LEU A 29 -12.97 -6.04 -14.20
N PRO A 30 -12.90 -7.31 -14.67
CA PRO A 30 -14.07 -8.05 -15.10
C PRO A 30 -15.03 -8.40 -13.95
N LEU A 31 -14.53 -8.41 -12.71
CA LEU A 31 -15.31 -8.72 -11.52
C LEU A 31 -16.03 -7.49 -10.94
N ILE A 32 -15.56 -6.26 -11.21
CA ILE A 32 -16.10 -5.02 -10.60
C ILE A 32 -17.62 -4.90 -10.75
N SER A 33 -18.18 -5.31 -11.90
CA SER A 33 -19.63 -5.26 -12.14
C SER A 33 -20.41 -6.46 -11.60
N ARG A 34 -19.71 -7.52 -11.15
CA ARG A 34 -20.28 -8.82 -10.78
C ARG A 34 -20.26 -9.09 -9.28
N VAL A 35 -19.31 -8.51 -8.55
CA VAL A 35 -19.14 -8.74 -7.11
C VAL A 35 -19.47 -7.50 -6.30
N ARG A 36 -19.79 -7.70 -5.02
CA ARG A 36 -20.03 -6.56 -4.12
C ARG A 36 -18.70 -5.85 -3.84
N PRO A 37 -18.66 -4.51 -3.73
CA PRO A 37 -17.42 -3.77 -3.48
C PRO A 37 -16.61 -4.28 -2.27
N GLN A 38 -17.29 -4.78 -1.25
CA GLN A 38 -16.66 -5.36 -0.05
C GLN A 38 -15.75 -6.55 -0.39
N GLN A 39 -16.13 -7.37 -1.36
CA GLN A 39 -15.35 -8.54 -1.77
C GLN A 39 -14.04 -8.14 -2.48
N ILE A 40 -13.94 -6.92 -2.98
CA ILE A 40 -12.74 -6.36 -3.61
C ILE A 40 -11.94 -5.56 -2.58
N LEU A 41 -12.60 -4.65 -1.88
CA LEU A 41 -11.96 -3.69 -0.98
C LEU A 41 -11.38 -4.34 0.28
N VAL A 42 -12.07 -5.33 0.88
CA VAL A 42 -11.61 -5.93 2.14
C VAL A 42 -10.27 -6.66 1.97
N PRO A 43 -10.05 -7.52 0.96
CA PRO A 43 -8.74 -8.09 0.71
C PRO A 43 -7.63 -7.05 0.51
N ILE A 44 -7.93 -5.96 -0.21
CA ILE A 44 -6.98 -4.85 -0.40
C ILE A 44 -6.65 -4.17 0.93
N LEU A 45 -7.65 -3.85 1.75
CA LEU A 45 -7.46 -3.23 3.06
C LEU A 45 -6.70 -4.14 4.03
N LEU A 46 -6.95 -5.45 4.01
CA LEU A 46 -6.21 -6.44 4.79
C LEU A 46 -4.74 -6.46 4.39
N LEU A 47 -4.44 -6.48 3.08
CA LEU A 47 -3.07 -6.37 2.59
C LEU A 47 -2.40 -5.08 3.07
N HIS A 48 -3.09 -3.93 3.01
CA HIS A 48 -2.51 -2.67 3.47
C HIS A 48 -2.39 -2.56 5.00
N SER A 49 -3.16 -3.34 5.75
CA SER A 49 -3.01 -3.44 7.21
C SER A 49 -1.68 -4.07 7.63
N THR A 50 -1.00 -4.79 6.73
CA THR A 50 0.35 -5.33 7.00
C THR A 50 1.46 -4.27 6.85
N ARG A 51 1.13 -3.04 6.42
CA ARG A 51 2.11 -1.95 6.29
C ARG A 51 2.74 -1.53 7.62
N HIS A 52 2.21 -1.94 8.77
CA HIS A 52 2.90 -1.78 10.06
C HIS A 52 4.32 -2.38 10.08
N LEU A 53 4.64 -3.31 9.16
CA LEU A 53 6.00 -3.81 8.93
C LEU A 53 7.00 -2.71 8.52
N GLY A 54 6.55 -1.56 7.99
CA GLY A 54 7.39 -0.39 7.71
C GLY A 54 8.14 0.13 8.95
N MET A 55 7.65 -0.16 10.16
CA MET A 55 8.38 0.11 11.40
C MET A 55 9.77 -0.55 11.46
N MET A 56 10.03 -1.56 10.62
CA MET A 56 11.36 -2.16 10.45
C MET A 56 12.41 -1.14 10.00
N PHE A 57 12.05 -0.04 9.33
CA PHE A 57 13.01 1.02 8.99
C PHE A 57 13.72 1.62 10.22
N LEU A 58 13.07 1.59 11.38
CA LEU A 58 13.62 2.09 12.66
C LEU A 58 14.27 0.99 13.51
N THR A 59 14.21 -0.27 13.07
CA THR A 59 14.70 -1.42 13.83
C THR A 59 16.18 -1.65 13.58
N ARG A 60 16.98 -1.70 14.65
CA ARG A 60 18.42 -2.00 14.56
C ARG A 60 18.64 -3.37 13.92
N GLY A 61 19.46 -3.41 12.87
CA GLY A 61 19.81 -4.64 12.14
C GLY A 61 18.80 -5.07 11.06
N ALA A 62 17.65 -4.40 10.93
CA ALA A 62 16.71 -4.64 9.83
C ALA A 62 17.06 -3.83 8.56
N THR A 63 17.84 -2.76 8.71
CA THR A 63 18.29 -1.87 7.63
C THR A 63 19.81 -1.78 7.56
N TYR A 64 20.33 -1.32 6.43
CA TYR A 64 21.77 -1.12 6.27
C TYR A 64 22.27 0.09 7.08
N PRO A 65 23.51 0.04 7.61
CA PRO A 65 24.11 1.21 8.26
C PRO A 65 24.24 2.39 7.29
N GLY A 66 23.52 3.48 7.54
CA GLY A 66 23.55 4.68 6.70
C GLY A 66 22.24 5.00 5.97
N LEU A 67 21.15 4.28 6.24
CA LEU A 67 19.82 4.66 5.75
C LEU A 67 19.49 6.09 6.22
N PRO A 68 19.18 7.03 5.31
CA PRO A 68 18.85 8.40 5.67
C PRO A 68 17.66 8.45 6.63
N GLN A 69 17.81 9.18 7.74
CA GLN A 69 16.75 9.30 8.75
C GLN A 69 15.55 10.07 8.22
N GLU A 70 15.80 11.02 7.33
CA GLU A 70 14.78 11.77 6.58
C GLU A 70 13.89 10.89 5.70
N PHE A 71 14.33 9.68 5.36
CA PHE A 71 13.49 8.67 4.71
C PHE A 71 12.89 7.70 5.73
N ALA A 72 13.73 7.18 6.64
CA ALA A 72 13.34 6.11 7.56
C ALA A 72 12.18 6.50 8.49
N TYR A 73 12.20 7.73 9.04
CA TYR A 73 11.16 8.19 9.97
C TYR A 73 9.82 8.43 9.27
N PRO A 74 9.74 9.26 8.20
CA PRO A 74 8.47 9.45 7.50
C PRO A 74 7.90 8.15 6.97
N ALA A 75 8.71 7.30 6.33
CA ALA A 75 8.24 6.03 5.78
C ALA A 75 7.70 5.09 6.87
N ALA A 76 8.40 4.93 8.00
CA ALA A 76 7.94 4.06 9.08
C ALA A 76 6.60 4.51 9.68
N PHE A 77 6.47 5.81 9.97
CA PHE A 77 5.27 6.34 10.60
C PHE A 77 4.11 6.47 9.61
N GLY A 78 4.37 6.85 8.37
CA GLY A 78 3.35 6.92 7.34
C GLY A 78 2.83 5.54 6.95
N ASP A 79 3.69 4.52 6.89
CA ASP A 79 3.26 3.13 6.76
C ASP A 79 2.37 2.67 7.92
N LEU A 80 2.75 3.00 9.16
CA LEU A 80 1.97 2.66 10.35
C LEU A 80 0.60 3.36 10.34
N ILE A 81 0.54 4.65 10.02
CA ILE A 81 -0.72 5.40 9.94
C ILE A 81 -1.59 4.83 8.81
N THR A 82 -1.02 4.55 7.64
CA THR A 82 -1.74 3.92 6.53
C THR A 82 -2.32 2.57 6.93
N ALA A 83 -1.55 1.75 7.65
CA ALA A 83 -2.00 0.45 8.16
C ALA A 83 -3.18 0.59 9.14
N ILE A 84 -3.12 1.56 10.05
CA ILE A 84 -4.20 1.84 11.01
C ILE A 84 -5.47 2.28 10.29
N ILE A 85 -5.38 3.21 9.33
CA ILE A 85 -6.54 3.68 8.56
C ILE A 85 -7.13 2.51 7.74
N ALA A 86 -6.28 1.71 7.10
CA ALA A 86 -6.71 0.54 6.33
C ALA A 86 -7.48 -0.47 7.19
N PHE A 87 -6.93 -0.81 8.37
CA PHE A 87 -7.58 -1.73 9.30
C PHE A 87 -8.89 -1.17 9.85
N ALA A 88 -8.90 0.12 10.22
CA ALA A 88 -10.10 0.81 10.71
C ALA A 88 -11.21 0.89 9.64
N ALA A 89 -10.87 0.94 8.35
CA ALA A 89 -11.84 0.98 7.25
C ALA A 89 -12.63 -0.33 7.07
N ILE A 90 -12.05 -1.48 7.43
CA ILE A 90 -12.64 -2.81 7.22
C ILE A 90 -14.07 -2.94 7.78
N PRO A 91 -14.36 -2.65 9.07
CA PRO A 91 -15.71 -2.77 9.61
C PRO A 91 -16.73 -1.85 8.92
N PHE A 92 -16.33 -0.65 8.48
CA PHE A 92 -17.23 0.25 7.75
C PHE A 92 -17.56 -0.29 6.37
N VAL A 93 -16.57 -0.82 5.65
CA VAL A 93 -16.75 -1.44 4.34
C VAL A 93 -17.63 -2.69 4.46
N LEU A 94 -17.34 -3.60 5.40
CA LEU A 94 -18.12 -4.82 5.62
C LEU A 94 -19.60 -4.54 5.89
N ARG A 95 -19.89 -3.50 6.69
CA ARG A 95 -21.27 -3.10 7.03
C ARG A 95 -21.96 -2.28 5.94
N GLY A 96 -21.27 -1.91 4.86
CA GLY A 96 -21.81 -1.00 3.84
C GLY A 96 -22.18 0.37 4.39
N SER A 97 -21.47 0.85 5.42
CA SER A 97 -21.76 2.12 6.10
C SER A 97 -21.54 3.32 5.18
N ALA A 98 -22.27 4.42 5.40
CA ALA A 98 -22.02 5.69 4.72
C ALA A 98 -20.57 6.19 4.91
N PHE A 99 -19.92 5.82 6.03
CA PHE A 99 -18.53 6.14 6.32
C PHE A 99 -17.51 5.31 5.53
N ALA A 100 -17.93 4.25 4.83
CA ALA A 100 -17.01 3.39 4.07
C ALA A 100 -16.30 4.15 2.95
N LYS A 101 -17.01 4.99 2.19
CA LYS A 101 -16.41 5.81 1.14
C LYS A 101 -15.37 6.81 1.67
N PRO A 102 -15.69 7.71 2.62
CA PRO A 102 -14.73 8.71 3.07
C PRO A 102 -13.50 8.09 3.73
N ILE A 103 -13.63 7.01 4.51
CA ILE A 103 -12.46 6.38 5.14
C ILE A 103 -11.56 5.66 4.13
N VAL A 104 -12.14 5.03 3.10
CA VAL A 104 -11.36 4.43 2.00
C VAL A 104 -10.67 5.51 1.16
N TRP A 105 -11.30 6.67 0.97
CA TRP A 105 -10.65 7.82 0.33
C TRP A 105 -9.50 8.36 1.17
N ALA A 106 -9.69 8.53 2.48
CA ALA A 106 -8.63 8.95 3.38
C ALA A 106 -7.44 7.99 3.33
N PHE A 107 -7.71 6.67 3.36
CA PHE A 107 -6.70 5.64 3.18
C PHE A 107 -5.94 5.80 1.85
N ASN A 108 -6.64 5.95 0.72
CA ASN A 108 -5.99 6.07 -0.58
C ASN A 108 -5.15 7.35 -0.70
N ILE A 109 -5.68 8.50 -0.27
CA ILE A 109 -4.97 9.77 -0.34
C ILE A 109 -3.72 9.72 0.54
N PHE A 110 -3.88 9.35 1.81
CA PHE A 110 -2.76 9.29 2.75
C PHE A 110 -1.71 8.27 2.31
N GLY A 111 -2.14 7.05 1.94
CA GLY A 111 -1.24 6.01 1.47
C GLY A 111 -0.57 6.30 0.13
N THR A 112 -1.08 7.24 -0.67
CA THR A 112 -0.42 7.72 -1.90
C THR A 112 0.59 8.82 -1.60
N VAL A 113 0.29 9.73 -0.68
CA VAL A 113 1.20 10.81 -0.27
C VAL A 113 2.42 10.27 0.49
N ASP A 114 2.26 9.14 1.16
CA ASP A 114 3.33 8.44 1.88
C ASP A 114 4.37 7.74 0.97
N LEU A 115 4.02 7.43 -0.28
CA LEU A 115 4.89 6.76 -1.25
C LEU A 115 5.81 7.76 -1.99
#